data_AF-A0A0D6APW0-F1
#
_entry.id   AF-A0A0D6APW0-F1
#
_cell.length_a   1.000
_cell.length_b   1.000
_cell.length_c   1.000
_cell.angle_alpha   90.00
_cell.angle_beta   90.00
_cell.angle_gamma   90.00
#
_symmetry.space_group_name_H-M   'P 1'
#
loop_
_entity.id
_entity.type
_entity.pdbx_description
1 polymer ?
#
loop_
_entity_poly.entity_id
_entity_poly.type
_entity_poly.pdbx_seq_one_letter_code
_entity_poly.pdbx_strand_id
1 'polypeptide(L)'
;MEELTALGRAVHLARQTGEATNGGLTQYRAEASMFGSIDQVNCVVSDNNTWTFTFKGSTPYSNIPTLETAIRVNHQTWETFVDSNTRIY
;
A
#
# COMPACT_ATOMS: atom_id res chain seq x y z
N MET A 1 -17.15 12.66 -6.79
CA MET A 1 -16.02 13.43 -6.21
C MET A 1 -15.56 12.84 -4.88
N GLU A 2 -16.47 12.32 -4.04
CA GLU A 2 -16.13 11.69 -2.74
C GLU A 2 -15.25 10.43 -2.86
N GLU A 3 -15.42 9.62 -3.92
CA GLU A 3 -14.70 8.35 -4.08
C GLU A 3 -13.19 8.53 -4.31
N LEU A 4 -12.79 9.53 -5.10
CA LEU A 4 -11.36 9.84 -5.33
C LEU A 4 -10.69 10.32 -4.03
N THR A 5 -11.37 11.11 -3.21
CA THR A 5 -10.86 11.55 -1.91
C THR A 5 -10.71 10.37 -0.95
N ALA A 6 -11.69 9.48 -0.91
CA ALA A 6 -11.66 8.26 -0.10
C ALA A 6 -10.53 7.32 -0.54
N LEU A 7 -10.34 7.13 -1.84
CA LEU A 7 -9.27 6.30 -2.39
C LEU A 7 -7.89 6.88 -2.07
N GLY A 8 -7.71 8.19 -2.17
CA GLY A 8 -6.46 8.85 -1.76
C GLY A 8 -6.12 8.62 -0.29
N ARG A 9 -7.13 8.66 0.59
CA ARG A 9 -6.96 8.29 2.01
C ARG A 9 -6.54 6.83 2.17
N ALA A 10 -7.17 5.92 1.44
CA ALA A 10 -6.84 4.50 1.52
C ALA A 10 -5.43 4.17 1.03
N VAL A 11 -4.96 4.81 -0.05
CA VAL A 11 -3.57 4.70 -0.51
C VAL A 11 -2.60 5.11 0.60
N HIS A 12 -2.88 6.22 1.30
CA HIS A 12 -2.04 6.68 2.39
C HIS A 12 -1.99 5.68 3.55
N LEU A 13 -3.14 5.13 3.95
CA LEU A 13 -3.25 4.11 5.00
C LEU A 13 -2.52 2.82 4.61
N ALA A 14 -2.69 2.37 3.37
CA ALA A 14 -2.03 1.18 2.85
C ALA A 14 -0.51 1.34 2.87
N ARG A 15 -0.01 2.49 2.39
CA ARG A 15 1.42 2.82 2.41
C ARG A 15 1.98 2.84 3.82
N GLN A 16 1.35 3.58 4.75
CA GLN A 16 1.81 3.65 6.13
C GLN A 16 1.83 2.28 6.81
N THR A 17 0.80 1.47 6.58
CA THR A 17 0.70 0.12 7.13
C THR A 17 1.81 -0.79 6.58
N GLY A 18 2.06 -0.75 5.27
CA GLY A 18 3.16 -1.52 4.67
C GLY A 18 4.54 -1.08 5.15
N GLU A 19 4.78 0.23 5.23
CA GLU A 19 6.02 0.78 5.78
C GLU A 19 6.24 0.37 7.23
N ALA A 20 5.21 0.46 8.08
CA ALA A 20 5.28 0.04 9.47
C ALA A 20 5.52 -1.48 9.61
N THR A 21 4.83 -2.29 8.81
CA THR A 21 4.97 -3.75 8.79
C THR A 21 6.38 -4.19 8.41
N ASN A 22 7.05 -3.42 7.54
CA ASN A 22 8.36 -3.76 6.99
C ASN A 22 9.54 -3.09 7.72
N GLY A 23 9.35 -2.71 8.99
CA GLY A 23 10.43 -2.17 9.83
C GLY A 23 10.58 -0.65 9.78
N GLY A 24 9.58 0.06 9.24
CA GLY A 24 9.52 1.52 9.19
C GLY A 24 10.39 2.14 8.10
N LEU A 25 10.30 3.46 7.99
CA LEU A 25 10.95 4.25 6.94
C LEU A 25 12.49 4.17 6.92
N THR A 26 13.11 3.71 8.01
CA THR A 26 14.56 3.47 8.08
C THR A 26 14.99 2.15 7.43
N GLN A 27 14.06 1.21 7.24
CA GLN A 27 14.32 -0.14 6.74
C GLN A 27 13.58 -0.44 5.43
N TYR A 28 12.48 0.25 5.16
CA TYR A 28 11.63 0.01 4.01
C TYR A 28 11.02 1.28 3.45
N ARG A 29 10.94 1.34 2.12
CA ARG A 29 10.17 2.34 1.39
C ARG A 29 9.31 1.64 0.33
N ALA A 30 8.01 1.96 0.32
CA ALA A 30 7.11 1.53 -0.72
C ALA A 30 7.53 2.10 -2.09
N GLU A 31 7.13 1.45 -3.17
CA GLU A 31 7.37 1.93 -4.53
C GLU A 31 6.73 3.31 -4.79
N ALA A 32 7.22 4.00 -5.81
CA ALA A 32 6.85 5.39 -6.09
C ALA A 32 5.36 5.60 -6.39
N SER A 33 4.67 4.59 -6.95
CA SER A 33 3.23 4.65 -7.25
C SER A 33 2.40 5.00 -6.01
N MET A 34 2.79 4.53 -4.82
CA MET A 34 2.10 4.76 -3.56
C MET A 34 2.22 6.20 -3.03
N PHE A 35 3.05 7.04 -3.67
CA PHE A 35 3.19 8.48 -3.38
C PHE A 35 2.60 9.35 -4.51
N GLY A 36 2.27 8.73 -5.64
CA GLY A 36 1.86 9.41 -6.85
C GLY A 36 0.37 9.69 -6.91
N SER A 37 -0.07 10.07 -8.11
CA SER A 37 -1.48 10.25 -8.40
C SER A 37 -2.23 8.91 -8.31
N ILE A 38 -3.50 8.96 -7.91
CA ILE A 38 -4.32 7.76 -7.64
C ILE A 38 -4.42 6.83 -8.87
N ASP A 39 -4.37 7.38 -10.07
CA ASP A 39 -4.36 6.65 -11.36
C ASP A 39 -3.10 5.79 -11.58
N GLN A 40 -2.03 6.04 -10.81
CA GLN A 40 -0.77 5.28 -10.88
C GLN A 40 -0.75 4.10 -9.91
N VAL A 41 -1.70 4.02 -8.99
CA VAL A 41 -1.73 3.00 -7.95
C VAL A 41 -2.39 1.73 -8.46
N ASN A 42 -1.71 0.60 -8.32
CA ASN A 42 -2.33 -0.70 -8.56
C ASN A 42 -3.26 -1.06 -7.40
N CYS A 43 -4.55 -0.84 -7.59
CA CYS A 43 -5.60 -1.10 -6.60
C CYS A 43 -6.65 -2.04 -7.19
N VAL A 44 -6.90 -3.15 -6.51
CA VAL A 44 -8.04 -4.02 -6.81
C VAL A 44 -9.18 -3.63 -5.89
N VAL A 45 -10.30 -3.18 -6.49
CA VAL A 45 -11.55 -2.98 -5.75
C VAL A 45 -12.16 -4.35 -5.51
N SER A 46 -12.39 -4.71 -4.25
CA SER A 46 -13.08 -5.93 -3.87
C SER A 46 -14.51 -5.62 -3.46
N ASP A 47 -15.43 -6.52 -3.79
CA ASP A 47 -16.89 -6.37 -3.71
C ASP A 47 -17.45 -6.13 -2.28
N ASN A 48 -16.62 -6.18 -1.24
CA ASN A 48 -17.02 -6.13 0.18
C ASN A 48 -16.59 -4.84 0.91
N ASN A 49 -16.69 -3.68 0.26
CA ASN A 49 -16.28 -2.38 0.83
C ASN A 49 -14.78 -2.27 1.18
N THR A 50 -13.93 -3.03 0.49
CA THR A 50 -12.49 -3.00 0.72
C THR A 50 -11.71 -2.76 -0.55
N TRP A 51 -10.60 -2.03 -0.40
CA TRP A 51 -9.62 -1.82 -1.46
C TRP A 51 -8.32 -2.51 -1.09
N THR A 52 -7.80 -3.33 -1.99
CA THR A 52 -6.53 -4.03 -1.79
C THR A 52 -5.47 -3.41 -2.69
N PHE A 53 -4.38 -2.96 -2.06
CA PHE A 53 -3.22 -2.35 -2.70
C PHE A 53 -2.07 -3.35 -2.64
N THR A 54 -1.55 -3.74 -3.81
CA THR A 54 -0.36 -4.58 -3.89
C THR A 54 0.77 -3.75 -4.46
N PHE A 55 1.85 -3.62 -3.68
CA PHE A 55 2.98 -2.78 -4.03
C PHE A 55 4.29 -3.41 -3.59
N LYS A 56 5.35 -3.10 -4.32
CA LYS A 56 6.70 -3.54 -3.95
C LYS A 56 7.38 -2.52 -3.07
N GLY A 57 8.49 -2.91 -2.46
CA GLY A 57 9.37 -1.97 -1.80
C GLY A 57 10.74 -2.52 -1.45
N SER A 58 11.62 -1.60 -1.09
CA SER A 58 13.06 -1.80 -0.93
C SER A 58 13.57 -1.06 0.30
N THR A 59 14.81 -1.34 0.69
CA THR A 59 15.48 -0.51 1.70
C THR A 59 15.63 0.92 1.21
N PRO A 60 15.68 1.92 2.12
CA PRO A 60 16.06 3.28 1.74
C PRO A 60 17.37 3.23 0.94
N TYR A 61 17.44 4.04 -0.12
CA TYR A 61 18.58 4.11 -1.06
C TYR A 61 18.77 2.94 -2.04
N SER A 62 17.93 1.91 -1.98
CA SER A 62 17.89 0.85 -3.01
C SER A 62 16.66 1.01 -3.90
N ASN A 63 16.84 0.77 -5.20
CA ASN A 63 15.73 0.64 -6.15
C ASN A 63 15.41 -0.82 -6.48
N ILE A 64 16.10 -1.78 -5.85
CA ILE A 64 15.88 -3.21 -6.04
C ILE A 64 14.81 -3.65 -5.04
N PRO A 65 13.59 -4.00 -5.48
CA PRO A 65 12.54 -4.37 -4.55
C PRO A 65 12.80 -5.73 -3.93
N THR A 66 12.52 -5.83 -2.64
CA THR A 66 12.86 -6.96 -1.78
C THR A 66 11.63 -7.68 -1.22
N LEU A 67 10.52 -6.95 -1.16
CA LEU A 67 9.23 -7.42 -0.68
C LEU A 67 8.15 -6.96 -1.66
N GLU A 68 7.11 -7.79 -1.75
CA GLU A 68 5.80 -7.43 -2.30
C GLU A 68 4.79 -7.54 -1.16
N THR A 69 4.07 -6.46 -0.89
CA THR A 69 3.13 -6.35 0.21
C THR A 69 1.74 -6.07 -0.34
N ALA A 70 0.75 -6.82 0.14
CA ALA A 70 -0.67 -6.56 -0.13
C ALA A 70 -1.35 -6.06 1.14
N ILE A 71 -1.89 -4.84 1.08
CA ILE A 71 -2.66 -4.23 2.17
C ILE A 71 -4.09 -4.01 1.73
N ARG A 72 -5.03 -4.53 2.52
CA ARG A 72 -6.45 -4.30 2.35
C ARG A 72 -6.95 -3.24 3.32
N VAL A 73 -7.73 -2.30 2.82
CA VAL A 73 -8.30 -1.18 3.56
C VAL A 73 -9.81 -1.22 3.47
N ASN A 74 -10.49 -1.19 4.61
CA ASN A 74 -11.95 -1.03 4.65
C ASN A 74 -12.28 0.46 4.50
N HIS A 75 -13.00 0.86 3.44
CA HIS A 75 -13.26 2.28 3.17
C HIS A 75 -14.42 2.88 4.00
N GLN A 76 -15.08 2.08 4.83
CA GLN A 76 -16.08 2.53 5.80
C GLN A 76 -15.46 2.74 7.19
N THR A 77 -14.68 1.77 7.67
CA THR A 77 -14.07 1.80 9.02
C THR A 77 -12.65 2.36 9.04
N TRP A 78 -11.98 2.40 7.89
CA TRP A 78 -10.56 2.75 7.73
C TRP A 78 -9.57 1.82 8.43
N GLU A 79 -10.03 0.62 8.79
CA GLU A 79 -9.16 -0.45 9.28
C GLU A 79 -8.28 -1.00 8.16
N THR A 80 -7.05 -1.37 8.50
CA THR A 80 -6.07 -1.95 7.57
C THR A 80 -5.71 -3.37 7.95
N PHE A 81 -5.51 -4.21 6.94
CA PHE A 81 -5.18 -5.61 7.07
C PHE A 81 -3.99 -5.93 6.17
N VAL A 82 -2.99 -6.61 6.70
CA VAL A 82 -1.88 -7.15 5.90
C VAL A 82 -2.34 -8.49 5.33
N ASP A 83 -2.68 -8.53 4.05
CA ASP A 83 -3.14 -9.77 3.38
C ASP A 83 -1.94 -10.63 2.97
N SER A 84 -0.84 -10.02 2.53
CA SER A 84 0.43 -10.73 2.28
C SER A 84 1.65 -9.82 2.42
N ASN A 85 2.80 -10.43 2.72
CA ASN A 85 4.09 -9.75 2.77
C ASN A 85 5.21 -10.74 2.39
N THR A 86 5.56 -10.76 1.11
CA THR A 86 6.34 -11.85 0.50
C THR A 86 7.70 -11.36 0.03
N ARG A 87 8.75 -12.15 0.31
CA ARG A 87 10.10 -11.93 -0.24
C ARG A 87 10.13 -12.33 -1.70
N ILE A 88 10.71 -11.50 -2.56
CA ILE A 88 10.65 -11.70 -4.02
C ILE A 88 12.02 -11.95 -4.69
N TYR A 89 13.01 -12.41 -3.92
CA TYR A 89 14.33 -12.76 -4.40
C TYR A 89 14.89 -14.01 -3.72
#